data_AF-A0A9E4HID7-F1
#
_entry.id   AF-A0A9E4HID7-F1
#
_cell.length_a   1.000
_cell.length_b   1.000
_cell.length_c   1.000
_cell.angle_alpha   90.00
_cell.angle_beta   90.00
_cell.angle_gamma   90.00
#
_symmetry.space_group_name_H-M   'P 1'
#
loop_
_entity.id
_entity.type
_entity.pdbx_description
1 polymer ?
#
loop_
_entity_poly.entity_id
_entity_poly.type
_entity_poly.pdbx_seq_one_letter_code
_entity_poly.pdbx_strand_id
1 'polypeptide(L)'
;MERFADLGITAGCRTEPLGYCPERVVNRAQMATFLQRALRLPEAAPAGFDDTEGNTHEDNIDALAAEGITAGCATEPLLYCPDDPVNRAQMATFLSRALGLIPLPSAEALSAQEVYAKVAPSIPIVESAYGQGSGILIPGDYVLTNHHVVWPDDFIQSATIVFPDGTEYSDVEVVATNPWADLAVLGPLETDKRPLPLADGEQLPPGSDLYLIGYSAEYEQDEGFAPEPTITRGLLSRVRHWDGYDMTLLQTDAAIAGGQSGGALVDSRGRVVGVPTWSWSDAGFSVATSASDDAEVVELMLTDDSYSHSFLDSIDASSDPSRTWDIELGGAWDLATFVVQEIAESISLEVEGSGEAYAWLADAFDVLCCFDAEGGLADRGDAEILTYGTYFVEIGQVSAGPGTYTLTSSAELWPYYDEDGVVLLAEGETSGGNAGVFDYDGDVDAYELHLRRGETVVIWTDSIDSDTRLFLYDSASNVVAEDDDSGPIGVLGFEFNAEILFEAPATGTYYINMYVADGATGGSYIINAAIVE
;
A
#
# COMPACT_ATOMS: atom_id res chain seq x y z
N MET A 1 -21.58 -25.11 9.14
CA MET A 1 -22.44 -25.34 10.32
C MET A 1 -21.61 -25.19 11.58
N GLU A 2 -20.60 -26.04 11.82
CA GLU A 2 -19.69 -25.89 12.98
C GLU A 2 -19.02 -24.51 13.00
N ARG A 3 -18.39 -24.08 11.90
CA ARG A 3 -17.81 -22.73 11.80
C ARG A 3 -18.80 -21.58 12.08
N PHE A 4 -20.09 -21.76 11.78
CA PHE A 4 -21.12 -20.77 12.09
C PHE A 4 -21.45 -20.72 13.58
N ALA A 5 -21.34 -21.86 14.27
CA ALA A 5 -21.51 -21.94 15.72
C ALA A 5 -20.27 -21.43 16.45
N ASP A 6 -19.08 -21.78 15.96
CA ASP A 6 -17.79 -21.33 16.51
C ASP A 6 -17.65 -19.80 16.46
N LEU A 7 -18.10 -19.18 15.35
CA LEU A 7 -18.16 -17.72 15.19
C LEU A 7 -19.34 -17.07 15.95
N GLY A 8 -20.13 -17.83 16.71
CA GLY A 8 -21.29 -17.32 17.45
C GLY A 8 -22.49 -16.85 16.59
N ILE A 9 -22.40 -16.97 15.26
CA ILE A 9 -23.43 -16.53 14.31
C ILE A 9 -24.76 -17.27 14.56
N THR A 10 -24.72 -18.53 14.97
CA THR A 10 -25.92 -19.32 15.26
C THR A 10 -25.78 -20.21 16.49
N ALA A 11 -26.87 -20.32 17.25
CA ALA A 11 -27.01 -21.30 18.33
C ALA A 11 -27.70 -22.60 17.87
N GLY A 12 -28.02 -22.71 16.58
CA GLY A 12 -28.87 -23.77 16.05
C GLY A 12 -30.34 -23.65 16.49
N CYS A 13 -31.08 -24.74 16.36
CA CYS A 13 -32.51 -24.82 16.67
C CYS A 13 -32.83 -25.44 18.04
N ARG A 14 -31.83 -26.04 18.69
CA ARG A 14 -31.93 -26.72 19.99
C ARG A 14 -30.63 -26.56 20.75
N THR A 15 -30.73 -26.30 22.04
CA THR A 15 -29.59 -26.13 22.94
C THR A 15 -29.19 -27.42 23.65
N GLU A 16 -30.13 -28.36 23.88
CA GLU A 16 -29.84 -29.65 24.54
C GLU A 16 -30.69 -30.82 23.96
N PRO A 17 -30.06 -31.85 23.35
CA PRO A 17 -28.69 -31.82 22.82
C PRO A 17 -28.59 -30.74 21.74
N LEU A 18 -27.40 -30.12 21.62
CA LEU A 18 -27.13 -29.11 20.62
C LEU A 18 -27.52 -29.62 19.22
N GLY A 19 -28.26 -28.83 18.45
CA GLY A 19 -28.71 -29.25 17.13
C GLY A 19 -28.92 -28.06 16.19
N TYR A 20 -28.34 -28.15 14.99
CA TYR A 20 -28.41 -27.09 13.98
C TYR A 20 -29.73 -27.04 13.19
N CYS A 21 -30.37 -28.19 12.91
CA CYS A 21 -31.54 -28.34 12.03
C CYS A 21 -31.33 -27.81 10.58
N PRO A 22 -30.46 -28.44 9.76
CA PRO A 22 -30.10 -27.92 8.44
C PRO A 22 -31.25 -27.84 7.42
N GLU A 23 -32.28 -28.67 7.58
CA GLU A 23 -33.44 -28.72 6.67
C GLU A 23 -34.55 -27.72 7.02
N ARG A 24 -34.40 -26.94 8.10
CA ARG A 24 -35.40 -25.92 8.47
C ARG A 24 -35.21 -24.66 7.62
N VAL A 25 -36.33 -24.11 7.17
CA VAL A 25 -36.34 -22.82 6.49
C VAL A 25 -35.98 -21.71 7.47
N VAL A 26 -35.06 -20.85 7.06
CA VAL A 26 -34.68 -19.62 7.78
C VAL A 26 -35.70 -18.53 7.45
N ASN A 27 -36.34 -17.97 8.47
CA ASN A 27 -37.21 -16.80 8.31
C ASN A 27 -36.39 -15.51 8.28
N ARG A 28 -37.05 -14.40 7.91
CA ARG A 28 -36.39 -13.08 7.80
C ARG A 28 -35.78 -12.62 9.12
N ALA A 29 -36.45 -12.82 10.24
CA ALA A 29 -35.94 -12.46 11.56
C ALA A 29 -34.64 -13.21 11.94
N GLN A 30 -34.58 -14.52 11.68
CA GLN A 30 -33.38 -15.32 11.89
C GLN A 30 -32.24 -14.89 10.96
N MET A 31 -32.56 -14.55 9.71
CA MET A 31 -31.59 -13.99 8.77
C MET A 31 -31.00 -12.67 9.29
N ALA A 32 -31.81 -11.80 9.90
CA ALA A 32 -31.32 -10.58 10.52
C ALA A 32 -30.28 -10.86 11.60
N THR A 33 -30.55 -11.80 12.50
CA THR A 33 -29.55 -12.21 13.51
C THR A 33 -28.29 -12.81 12.91
N PHE A 34 -28.41 -13.64 11.86
CA PHE A 34 -27.22 -14.19 11.22
C PHE A 34 -26.33 -13.10 10.63
N LEU A 35 -26.93 -12.12 9.94
CA LEU A 35 -26.17 -11.03 9.34
C LEU A 35 -25.64 -10.04 10.38
N GLN A 36 -26.43 -9.67 11.40
CA GLN A 36 -25.99 -8.79 12.48
C GLN A 36 -24.76 -9.36 13.18
N ARG A 37 -24.78 -10.66 13.52
CA ARG A 37 -23.67 -11.33 14.19
C ARG A 37 -22.47 -11.55 13.29
N ALA A 38 -22.71 -11.99 12.04
CA ALA A 38 -21.64 -12.23 11.09
C ALA A 38 -20.86 -10.96 10.75
N LEU A 39 -21.54 -9.81 10.70
CA LEU A 39 -20.96 -8.51 10.37
C LEU A 39 -20.61 -7.68 11.62
N ARG A 40 -20.85 -8.21 12.82
CA ARG A 40 -20.69 -7.52 14.12
C ARG A 40 -21.31 -6.10 14.12
N LEU A 41 -22.52 -5.97 13.56
CA LEU A 41 -23.18 -4.66 13.45
C LEU A 41 -23.49 -4.09 14.83
N PRO A 42 -23.32 -2.77 15.06
CA PRO A 42 -23.67 -2.13 16.32
C PRO A 42 -25.18 -2.18 16.54
N GLU A 43 -25.59 -2.05 17.80
CA GLU A 43 -27.00 -1.80 18.11
C GLU A 43 -27.45 -0.48 17.49
N ALA A 44 -28.70 -0.44 17.04
CA ALA A 44 -29.29 0.72 16.38
C ALA A 44 -30.58 1.15 17.10
N ALA A 45 -30.96 2.41 16.89
CA ALA A 45 -32.27 2.88 17.30
C ALA A 45 -33.38 2.14 16.55
N PRO A 46 -34.59 2.01 17.14
CA PRO A 46 -35.72 1.33 16.49
C PRO A 46 -36.00 1.86 15.08
N ALA A 47 -36.07 0.97 14.10
CA ALA A 47 -36.26 1.32 12.69
C ALA A 47 -37.72 1.69 12.35
N GLY A 48 -38.65 1.48 13.29
CA GLY A 48 -40.05 1.86 13.15
C GLY A 48 -40.91 0.89 12.33
N PHE A 49 -40.52 -0.38 12.21
CA PHE A 49 -41.38 -1.41 11.61
C PHE A 49 -42.56 -1.76 12.54
N ASP A 50 -43.78 -1.71 12.02
CA ASP A 50 -45.00 -1.90 12.81
C ASP A 50 -45.19 -3.36 13.29
N ASP A 51 -44.46 -4.33 12.73
CA ASP A 51 -44.61 -5.77 12.98
C ASP A 51 -43.40 -6.43 13.65
N THR A 52 -42.44 -5.65 14.17
CA THR A 52 -41.27 -6.18 14.88
C THR A 52 -41.37 -6.10 16.39
N GLU A 53 -42.28 -5.30 16.93
CA GLU A 53 -42.40 -5.07 18.38
C GLU A 53 -42.57 -6.39 19.16
N GLY A 54 -41.63 -6.67 20.06
CA GLY A 54 -41.64 -7.87 20.91
C GLY A 54 -41.11 -9.13 20.22
N ASN A 55 -40.57 -9.02 19.01
CA ASN A 55 -39.82 -10.08 18.36
C ASN A 55 -38.44 -10.22 19.01
N THR A 56 -37.98 -11.45 19.27
CA THR A 56 -36.66 -11.68 19.88
C THR A 56 -35.48 -11.25 19.00
N HIS A 57 -35.72 -10.96 17.73
CA HIS A 57 -34.72 -10.52 16.76
C HIS A 57 -34.83 -9.02 16.43
N GLU A 58 -35.71 -8.28 17.10
CA GLU A 58 -36.00 -6.86 16.82
C GLU A 58 -34.73 -6.01 16.74
N ASP A 59 -33.86 -6.04 17.75
CA ASP A 59 -32.61 -5.27 17.76
C ASP A 59 -31.69 -5.59 16.56
N ASN A 60 -31.70 -6.83 16.07
CA ASN A 60 -30.93 -7.22 14.88
C ASN A 60 -31.57 -6.69 13.60
N ILE A 61 -32.90 -6.64 13.55
CA ILE A 61 -33.63 -6.07 12.42
C ILE A 61 -33.35 -4.57 12.32
N ASP A 62 -33.34 -3.88 13.46
CA ASP A 62 -33.01 -2.47 13.54
C ASP A 62 -31.56 -2.20 13.10
N ALA A 63 -30.60 -3.02 13.56
CA ALA A 63 -29.21 -2.93 13.10
C ALA A 63 -29.08 -3.08 11.57
N LEU A 64 -29.78 -4.05 10.97
CA LEU A 64 -29.78 -4.23 9.52
C LEU A 64 -30.42 -3.04 8.77
N ALA A 65 -31.45 -2.43 9.35
CA ALA A 65 -32.13 -1.28 8.75
C ALA A 65 -31.25 -0.03 8.81
N ALA A 66 -30.57 0.21 9.93
CA ALA A 66 -29.62 1.30 10.09
C ALA A 66 -28.45 1.21 9.10
N GLU A 67 -28.01 0.00 8.77
CA GLU A 67 -26.98 -0.24 7.74
C GLU A 67 -27.54 -0.31 6.31
N GLY A 68 -28.84 -0.05 6.11
CA GLY A 68 -29.49 -0.06 4.79
C GLY A 68 -29.60 -1.45 4.14
N ILE A 69 -29.25 -2.52 4.86
CA ILE A 69 -29.30 -3.91 4.40
C ILE A 69 -30.75 -4.33 4.12
N THR A 70 -31.69 -3.83 4.92
CA THR A 70 -33.13 -4.07 4.75
C THR A 70 -33.92 -2.76 4.63
N ALA A 71 -34.96 -2.77 3.81
CA ALA A 71 -35.98 -1.72 3.76
C ALA A 71 -37.37 -2.24 4.20
N GLY A 72 -37.41 -3.47 4.74
CA GLY A 72 -38.66 -4.17 5.02
C GLY A 72 -39.29 -4.87 3.80
N CYS A 73 -40.50 -5.38 4.00
CA CYS A 73 -41.34 -6.03 3.00
C CYS A 73 -42.46 -5.11 2.46
N ALA A 74 -42.82 -4.05 3.20
CA ALA A 74 -43.82 -3.06 2.80
C ALA A 74 -43.43 -1.68 3.35
N THR A 75 -43.85 -0.62 2.65
CA THR A 75 -43.53 0.78 3.00
C THR A 75 -44.70 1.55 3.59
N GLU A 76 -45.94 1.06 3.44
CA GLU A 76 -47.13 1.66 4.04
C GLU A 76 -48.22 0.60 4.31
N PRO A 77 -48.41 0.17 5.57
CA PRO A 77 -47.56 0.45 6.73
C PRO A 77 -46.12 -0.05 6.52
N LEU A 78 -45.17 0.52 7.27
CA LEU A 78 -43.77 0.09 7.22
C LEU A 78 -43.66 -1.26 7.95
N LEU A 79 -43.37 -2.34 7.22
CA LEU A 79 -43.34 -3.71 7.76
C LEU A 79 -42.03 -4.41 7.42
N TYR A 80 -41.53 -5.24 8.32
CA TYR A 80 -40.37 -6.10 8.10
C TYR A 80 -40.75 -7.51 7.63
N CYS A 81 -41.92 -8.02 8.03
CA CYS A 81 -42.39 -9.41 7.85
C CYS A 81 -41.42 -10.44 8.47
N PRO A 82 -41.24 -10.49 9.80
CA PRO A 82 -40.21 -11.30 10.45
C PRO A 82 -40.37 -12.82 10.26
N ASP A 83 -41.60 -13.31 10.14
CA ASP A 83 -41.91 -14.74 10.04
C ASP A 83 -41.85 -15.30 8.61
N ASP A 84 -41.75 -14.44 7.61
CA ASP A 84 -41.71 -14.86 6.21
C ASP A 84 -40.40 -15.59 5.88
N PRO A 85 -40.44 -16.64 5.03
CA PRO A 85 -39.24 -17.34 4.60
C PRO A 85 -38.39 -16.46 3.68
N VAL A 86 -37.06 -16.55 3.80
CA VAL A 86 -36.14 -15.86 2.88
C VAL A 86 -35.99 -16.67 1.59
N ASN A 87 -36.48 -16.15 0.47
CA ASN A 87 -36.26 -16.77 -0.84
C ASN A 87 -34.88 -16.41 -1.43
N ARG A 88 -34.48 -17.08 -2.52
CA ARG A 88 -33.14 -16.88 -3.14
C ARG A 88 -32.87 -15.43 -3.57
N ALA A 89 -33.89 -14.70 -4.05
CA ALA A 89 -33.72 -13.31 -4.48
C ALA A 89 -33.55 -12.37 -3.27
N GLN A 90 -34.30 -12.62 -2.20
CA GLN A 90 -34.17 -11.87 -0.94
C GLN A 90 -32.82 -12.15 -0.28
N MET A 91 -32.36 -13.42 -0.26
CA MET A 91 -31.02 -13.79 0.20
C MET A 91 -29.95 -13.03 -0.57
N ALA A 92 -30.00 -13.06 -1.90
CA ALA A 92 -29.06 -12.34 -2.75
C ALA A 92 -29.07 -10.83 -2.44
N THR A 93 -30.25 -10.24 -2.26
CA THR A 93 -30.37 -8.81 -1.90
C THR A 93 -29.73 -8.51 -0.54
N PHE A 94 -29.97 -9.33 0.48
CA PHE A 94 -29.35 -9.13 1.78
C PHE A 94 -27.83 -9.26 1.72
N LEU A 95 -27.32 -10.31 1.07
CA LEU A 95 -25.88 -10.53 0.94
C LEU A 95 -25.21 -9.42 0.12
N SER A 96 -25.79 -9.04 -1.03
CA SER A 96 -25.23 -7.96 -1.84
C SER A 96 -25.17 -6.62 -1.11
N ARG A 97 -26.14 -6.33 -0.23
CA ARG A 97 -26.09 -5.10 0.58
C ARG A 97 -25.15 -5.23 1.77
N ALA A 98 -25.19 -6.36 2.47
CA ALA A 98 -24.32 -6.67 3.60
C ALA A 98 -22.84 -6.64 3.23
N LEU A 99 -22.52 -7.07 2.00
CA LEU A 99 -21.15 -7.14 1.47
C LEU A 99 -20.80 -5.94 0.58
N GLY A 100 -21.62 -4.87 0.55
CA GLY A 100 -21.31 -3.66 -0.22
C GLY A 100 -21.37 -3.80 -1.76
N LEU A 101 -21.78 -4.94 -2.30
CA LEU A 101 -21.79 -5.25 -3.74
C LEU A 101 -22.82 -4.47 -4.56
N ILE A 102 -23.78 -3.80 -3.90
CA ILE A 102 -24.73 -2.90 -4.56
C ILE A 102 -24.93 -1.63 -3.73
N PRO A 103 -25.25 -0.50 -4.37
CA PRO A 103 -25.64 0.71 -3.66
C PRO A 103 -26.82 0.44 -2.72
N LEU A 104 -26.66 0.84 -1.46
CA LEU A 104 -27.74 0.78 -0.49
C LEU A 104 -28.87 1.73 -0.93
N PRO A 105 -30.15 1.35 -0.77
CA PRO A 105 -31.25 2.30 -0.95
C PRO A 105 -30.98 3.53 -0.08
N SER A 106 -31.36 4.74 -0.52
CA SER A 106 -30.93 6.00 0.07
C SER A 106 -31.22 6.09 1.57
N ALA A 107 -30.31 5.56 2.39
CA ALA A 107 -30.22 5.87 3.79
C ALA A 107 -29.84 7.34 3.88
N GLU A 108 -30.51 8.05 4.78
CA GLU A 108 -30.21 9.42 5.12
C GLU A 108 -28.71 9.52 5.48
N ALA A 109 -28.05 10.60 5.07
CA ALA A 109 -26.66 10.80 5.42
C ALA A 109 -26.54 10.91 6.95
N LEU A 110 -25.57 10.19 7.51
CA LEU A 110 -25.22 10.29 8.92
C LEU A 110 -24.60 11.66 9.18
N SER A 111 -24.82 12.20 10.39
CA SER A 111 -24.04 13.34 10.86
C SER A 111 -22.57 12.95 11.06
N ALA A 112 -21.67 13.94 11.07
CA ALA A 112 -20.25 13.70 11.32
C ALA A 112 -19.99 12.95 12.65
N GLN A 113 -20.80 13.24 13.67
CA GLN A 113 -20.72 12.57 14.98
C GLN A 113 -21.11 11.08 14.88
N GLU A 114 -22.14 10.76 14.11
CA GLU A 114 -22.58 9.38 13.90
C GLU A 114 -21.59 8.61 13.02
N VAL A 115 -21.01 9.25 12.00
CA VAL A 115 -19.92 8.69 11.20
C VAL A 115 -18.72 8.37 12.10
N TYR A 116 -18.28 9.32 12.92
CA TYR A 116 -17.18 9.13 13.85
C TYR A 116 -17.45 7.98 14.83
N ALA A 117 -18.60 7.99 15.50
CA ALA A 117 -18.96 6.95 16.47
C ALA A 117 -19.05 5.56 15.85
N LYS A 118 -19.42 5.47 14.57
CA LYS A 118 -19.51 4.21 13.82
C LYS A 118 -18.13 3.67 13.40
N VAL A 119 -17.21 4.55 13.02
CA VAL A 119 -15.94 4.19 12.36
C VAL A 119 -14.77 4.14 13.34
N ALA A 120 -14.64 5.15 14.20
CA ALA A 120 -13.48 5.34 15.08
C ALA A 120 -13.07 4.10 15.89
N PRO A 121 -13.98 3.29 16.49
CA PRO A 121 -13.59 2.11 17.27
C PRO A 121 -12.78 1.05 16.51
N SER A 122 -12.79 1.10 15.18
CA SER A 122 -12.14 0.14 14.29
C SER A 122 -10.92 0.71 13.58
N ILE A 123 -10.51 1.92 13.94
CA ILE A 123 -9.31 2.60 13.43
C ILE A 123 -8.25 2.55 14.53
N PRO A 124 -7.30 1.60 14.49
CA PRO A 124 -6.18 1.57 15.43
C PRO A 124 -5.03 2.50 15.00
N ILE A 125 -4.16 2.80 15.96
CA ILE A 125 -2.79 3.23 15.70
C ILE A 125 -1.99 2.00 15.26
N VAL A 126 -1.12 2.17 14.27
CA VAL A 126 -0.07 1.20 13.92
C VAL A 126 1.27 1.84 14.25
N GLU A 127 2.02 1.23 15.17
CA GLU A 127 3.35 1.69 15.60
C GLU A 127 4.39 0.63 15.23
N SER A 128 5.29 1.00 14.32
CA SER A 128 6.45 0.19 13.95
C SER A 128 7.71 0.73 14.63
N ALA A 129 8.86 0.08 14.42
CA ALA A 129 10.12 0.50 15.01
C ALA A 129 10.60 1.89 14.52
N TYR A 130 10.16 2.31 13.34
CA TYR A 130 10.63 3.53 12.65
C TYR A 130 9.49 4.46 12.22
N GLY A 131 8.26 3.95 12.20
CA GLY A 131 7.10 4.65 11.68
C GLY A 131 5.92 4.58 12.63
N GLN A 132 5.01 5.54 12.44
CA GLN A 132 3.73 5.52 13.09
C GLN A 132 2.68 6.02 12.11
N GLY A 133 1.57 5.29 12.05
CA GLY A 133 0.43 5.65 11.21
C GLY A 133 -0.89 5.20 11.83
N SER A 134 -1.91 5.21 10.99
CA SER A 134 -3.23 4.70 11.30
C SER A 134 -3.46 3.39 10.56
N GLY A 135 -4.42 2.60 11.02
CA GLY A 135 -4.88 1.41 10.30
C GLY A 135 -6.39 1.34 10.23
N ILE A 136 -6.89 0.35 9.49
CA ILE A 136 -8.31 -0.01 9.41
C ILE A 136 -8.44 -1.49 9.76
N LEU A 137 -9.21 -1.82 10.79
CA LEU A 137 -9.61 -3.22 11.02
C LEU A 137 -10.58 -3.64 9.90
N ILE A 138 -10.14 -4.54 9.01
CA ILE A 138 -10.88 -5.04 7.85
C ILE A 138 -11.42 -6.47 8.09
N PRO A 139 -12.35 -6.97 7.26
CA PRO A 139 -12.88 -8.33 7.39
C PRO A 139 -11.78 -9.40 7.40
N GLY A 140 -11.98 -10.46 8.18
CA GLY A 140 -10.93 -11.44 8.47
C GLY A 140 -10.09 -11.11 9.71
N ASP A 141 -10.40 -9.99 10.37
CA ASP A 141 -9.72 -9.49 11.56
C ASP A 141 -8.27 -9.04 11.30
N TYR A 142 -7.97 -8.67 10.05
CA TYR A 142 -6.71 -8.05 9.66
C TYR A 142 -6.76 -6.53 9.84
N VAL A 143 -5.60 -5.90 9.96
CA VAL A 143 -5.44 -4.44 9.93
C VAL A 143 -4.78 -4.06 8.62
N LEU A 144 -5.45 -3.23 7.82
CA LEU A 144 -4.89 -2.60 6.63
C LEU A 144 -4.26 -1.27 7.02
N THR A 145 -3.07 -0.98 6.51
CA THR A 145 -2.39 0.31 6.65
C THR A 145 -1.58 0.59 5.38
N ASN A 146 -0.86 1.71 5.34
CA ASN A 146 0.06 1.97 4.24
C ASN A 146 1.36 1.18 4.39
N HIS A 147 1.98 0.81 3.27
CA HIS A 147 3.27 0.14 3.25
C HIS A 147 4.34 0.99 3.96
N HIS A 148 4.40 2.29 3.66
CA HIS A 148 5.40 3.18 4.27
C HIS A 148 5.28 3.32 5.80
N VAL A 149 4.17 2.91 6.42
CA VAL A 149 4.01 2.89 7.90
C VAL A 149 4.79 1.74 8.53
N VAL A 150 4.92 0.63 7.80
CA VAL A 150 5.64 -0.58 8.21
C VAL A 150 6.92 -0.80 7.39
N TRP A 151 7.38 0.23 6.69
CA TRP A 151 8.63 0.21 5.94
C TRP A 151 9.79 0.71 6.80
N PRO A 152 11.03 0.17 6.64
CA PRO A 152 11.43 -0.91 5.73
C PRO A 152 10.95 -2.29 6.20
N ASP A 153 10.28 -3.00 5.30
CA ASP A 153 9.43 -4.18 5.52
C ASP A 153 10.18 -5.37 6.14
N ASP A 154 11.50 -5.47 5.98
CA ASP A 154 12.29 -6.58 6.57
C ASP A 154 12.65 -6.39 8.04
N PHE A 155 12.60 -5.15 8.55
CA PHE A 155 12.81 -4.87 9.97
C PHE A 155 11.53 -4.93 10.76
N ILE A 156 10.44 -4.59 10.09
CA ILE A 156 9.13 -4.47 10.69
C ILE A 156 8.35 -5.72 10.29
N GLN A 157 8.83 -6.87 10.75
CA GLN A 157 8.08 -8.13 10.68
C GLN A 157 6.85 -8.11 11.60
N SER A 158 6.79 -7.13 12.50
CA SER A 158 5.63 -6.90 13.35
C SER A 158 5.51 -5.44 13.77
N ALA A 159 4.30 -5.04 14.11
CA ALA A 159 3.99 -3.74 14.66
C ALA A 159 3.12 -3.87 15.93
N THR A 160 3.08 -2.80 16.72
CA THR A 160 2.10 -2.66 17.81
C THR A 160 0.83 -2.03 17.26
N ILE A 161 -0.31 -2.60 17.61
CA ILE A 161 -1.64 -2.12 17.22
C ILE A 161 -2.39 -1.67 18.46
N VAL A 162 -2.75 -0.38 18.52
CA VAL A 162 -3.45 0.21 19.67
C VAL A 162 -4.81 0.75 19.24
N PHE A 163 -5.89 0.19 19.77
CA PHE A 163 -7.24 0.66 19.50
C PHE A 163 -7.67 1.82 20.42
N PRO A 164 -8.73 2.58 20.05
CA PRO A 164 -9.17 3.72 20.84
C PRO A 164 -9.64 3.42 22.27
N ASP A 165 -9.98 2.17 22.57
CA ASP A 165 -10.34 1.75 23.93
C ASP A 165 -9.12 1.40 24.80
N GLY A 166 -7.92 1.56 24.25
CA GLY A 166 -6.65 1.20 24.89
C GLY A 166 -6.31 -0.30 24.76
N THR A 167 -7.08 -1.08 24.00
CA THR A 167 -6.69 -2.46 23.69
C THR A 167 -5.44 -2.43 22.82
N GLU A 168 -4.39 -3.06 23.32
CA GLU A 168 -3.10 -3.17 22.64
C GLU A 168 -2.83 -4.62 22.23
N TYR A 169 -2.33 -4.79 21.01
CA TYR A 169 -1.75 -6.02 20.50
C TYR A 169 -0.29 -5.70 20.14
N SER A 170 0.65 -6.24 20.92
CA SER A 170 2.09 -6.12 20.64
C SER A 170 2.55 -7.25 19.73
N ASP A 171 3.62 -7.03 18.96
CA ASP A 171 4.24 -8.01 18.06
C ASP A 171 3.25 -8.62 17.04
N VAL A 172 2.36 -7.81 16.45
CA VAL A 172 1.44 -8.26 15.40
C VAL A 172 2.17 -8.40 14.09
N GLU A 173 2.19 -9.61 13.53
CA GLU A 173 2.83 -9.95 12.25
C GLU A 173 2.33 -9.07 11.09
N VAL A 174 3.27 -8.55 10.30
CA VAL A 174 3.01 -8.03 8.95
C VAL A 174 2.96 -9.22 8.00
N VAL A 175 1.76 -9.58 7.53
CA VAL A 175 1.55 -10.81 6.75
C VAL A 175 1.72 -10.62 5.25
N ALA A 176 1.57 -9.40 4.76
CA ALA A 176 1.79 -9.07 3.36
C ALA A 176 2.01 -7.56 3.18
N THR A 177 2.85 -7.22 2.21
CA THR A 177 3.17 -5.85 1.78
C THR A 177 3.09 -5.75 0.26
N ASN A 178 2.69 -4.57 -0.22
CA ASN A 178 2.73 -4.24 -1.64
C ASN A 178 3.22 -2.78 -1.79
N PRO A 179 4.51 -2.57 -2.11
CA PRO A 179 5.09 -1.24 -2.20
C PRO A 179 4.46 -0.39 -3.30
N TRP A 180 4.13 -0.97 -4.47
CA TRP A 180 3.52 -0.22 -5.59
C TRP A 180 2.13 0.35 -5.25
N ALA A 181 1.33 -0.38 -4.46
CA ALA A 181 0.04 0.09 -3.99
C ALA A 181 0.12 0.93 -2.70
N ASP A 182 1.31 1.04 -2.10
CA ASP A 182 1.53 1.57 -0.75
C ASP A 182 0.60 0.92 0.30
N LEU A 183 0.48 -0.41 0.29
CA LEU A 183 -0.39 -1.16 1.22
C LEU A 183 0.37 -2.20 2.04
N ALA A 184 -0.06 -2.37 3.29
CA ALA A 184 0.39 -3.43 4.19
C ALA A 184 -0.78 -4.02 4.98
N VAL A 185 -0.71 -5.34 5.22
CA VAL A 185 -1.72 -6.10 5.96
C VAL A 185 -1.08 -6.75 7.17
N LEU A 186 -1.67 -6.53 8.36
CA LEU A 186 -1.21 -7.07 9.64
C LEU A 186 -2.27 -7.99 10.28
N GLY A 187 -1.83 -8.99 11.04
CA GLY A 187 -2.71 -9.86 11.82
C GLY A 187 -2.79 -11.30 11.28
N PRO A 188 -3.94 -12.00 11.39
CA PRO A 188 -5.21 -11.54 11.94
C PRO A 188 -5.18 -11.41 13.47
N LEU A 189 -6.05 -10.56 14.00
CA LEU A 189 -6.19 -10.29 15.43
C LEU A 189 -7.29 -11.15 16.07
N GLU A 190 -7.10 -11.53 17.33
CA GLU A 190 -8.20 -12.05 18.15
C GLU A 190 -8.97 -10.88 18.77
N THR A 191 -10.02 -10.40 18.08
CA THR A 191 -10.80 -9.22 18.48
C THR A 191 -12.30 -9.41 18.29
N ASP A 192 -13.10 -8.71 19.11
CA ASP A 192 -14.56 -8.62 18.99
C ASP A 192 -15.03 -7.31 18.32
N LYS A 193 -14.08 -6.43 17.98
CA LYS A 193 -14.34 -5.17 17.28
C LYS A 193 -14.95 -5.41 15.91
N ARG A 194 -15.78 -4.47 15.45
CA ARG A 194 -16.44 -4.55 14.14
C ARG A 194 -15.43 -4.23 13.04
N PRO A 195 -15.11 -5.14 12.11
CA PRO A 195 -14.33 -4.77 10.95
C PRO A 195 -15.13 -3.84 10.02
N LEU A 196 -14.42 -2.95 9.33
CA LEU A 196 -14.95 -2.02 8.34
C LEU A 196 -14.65 -2.55 6.94
N PRO A 197 -15.66 -3.05 6.20
CA PRO A 197 -15.45 -3.43 4.81
C PRO A 197 -15.08 -2.23 3.95
N LEU A 198 -14.15 -2.44 3.04
CA LEU A 198 -13.83 -1.54 1.95
C LEU A 198 -15.00 -1.49 0.96
N ALA A 199 -15.31 -0.31 0.43
CA ALA A 199 -16.47 -0.07 -0.42
C ALA A 199 -16.13 0.81 -1.62
N ASP A 200 -16.86 0.61 -2.72
CA ASP A 200 -16.75 1.44 -3.92
C ASP A 200 -17.10 2.91 -3.63
N GLY A 201 -16.08 3.75 -3.77
CA GLY A 201 -16.13 5.21 -3.68
C GLY A 201 -16.01 5.95 -5.01
N GLU A 202 -15.73 5.25 -6.10
CA GLU A 202 -15.30 5.83 -7.37
C GLU A 202 -16.44 6.50 -8.11
N GLN A 203 -17.66 6.00 -7.88
CA GLN A 203 -18.89 6.55 -8.43
C GLN A 203 -19.47 7.70 -7.58
N LEU A 204 -18.79 8.10 -6.50
CA LEU A 204 -19.22 9.24 -5.71
C LEU A 204 -19.11 10.52 -6.56
N PRO A 205 -20.18 11.35 -6.61
CA PRO A 205 -20.11 12.60 -7.34
C PRO A 205 -19.18 13.58 -6.59
N PRO A 206 -18.31 14.32 -7.31
CA PRO A 206 -17.59 15.45 -6.72
C PRO A 206 -18.54 16.41 -6.01
N GLY A 207 -18.13 16.89 -4.84
CA GLY A 207 -18.96 17.63 -3.88
C GLY A 207 -19.65 16.76 -2.83
N SER A 208 -19.47 15.43 -2.86
CA SER A 208 -19.89 14.54 -1.77
C SER A 208 -19.10 14.82 -0.49
N ASP A 209 -19.77 14.81 0.67
CA ASP A 209 -19.09 14.87 1.97
C ASP A 209 -18.26 13.61 2.20
N LEU A 210 -16.99 13.82 2.55
CA LEU A 210 -16.05 12.81 3.00
C LEU A 210 -15.52 13.17 4.38
N TYR A 211 -15.20 12.13 5.15
CA TYR A 211 -14.61 12.26 6.47
C TYR A 211 -13.33 11.45 6.51
N LEU A 212 -12.24 12.07 6.93
CA LEU A 212 -10.97 11.41 7.12
C LEU A 212 -10.84 11.11 8.62
N ILE A 213 -10.63 9.84 8.98
CA ILE A 213 -10.53 9.38 10.35
C ILE A 213 -9.23 8.59 10.53
N GLY A 214 -8.38 9.07 11.43
CA GLY A 214 -7.06 8.51 11.72
C GLY A 214 -6.36 9.32 12.80
N TYR A 215 -5.19 8.89 13.24
CA TYR A 215 -4.41 9.53 14.28
C TYR A 215 -3.47 10.58 13.72
N SER A 216 -3.48 11.80 14.26
CA SER A 216 -2.44 12.77 13.96
C SER A 216 -1.18 12.47 14.79
N ALA A 217 0.01 12.74 14.27
CA ALA A 217 1.31 12.53 14.93
C ALA A 217 1.45 13.28 16.27
N GLU A 218 0.62 14.29 16.52
CA GLU A 218 0.56 15.04 17.78
C GLU A 218 -0.39 14.46 18.85
N TYR A 219 -0.93 13.24 18.67
CA TYR A 219 -1.86 12.65 19.65
C TYR A 219 -1.20 12.55 21.04
N GLU A 220 -2.01 12.79 22.09
CA GLU A 220 -1.52 12.83 23.46
C GLU A 220 -1.08 11.42 23.92
N GLN A 221 0.24 11.20 23.99
CA GLN A 221 0.85 9.98 24.55
C GLN A 221 0.90 9.97 26.09
N ASP A 222 0.21 10.90 26.76
CA ASP A 222 0.25 11.03 28.21
C ASP A 222 -0.37 9.78 28.88
N GLU A 223 0.39 9.14 29.79
CA GLU A 223 -0.08 7.98 30.54
C GLU A 223 -1.40 8.29 31.27
N GLY A 224 -2.49 7.68 30.80
CA GLY A 224 -3.82 7.77 31.43
C GLY A 224 -4.94 8.27 30.53
N PHE A 225 -4.66 8.65 29.27
CA PHE A 225 -5.68 8.91 28.25
C PHE A 225 -5.68 7.80 27.20
N ALA A 226 -6.88 7.35 26.83
CA ALA A 226 -7.03 6.42 25.71
C ALA A 226 -6.84 7.21 24.40
N PRO A 227 -6.14 6.65 23.39
CA PRO A 227 -5.86 7.38 22.16
C PRO A 227 -7.15 7.63 21.37
N GLU A 228 -7.48 8.88 21.07
CA GLU A 228 -8.68 9.24 20.31
C GLU A 228 -8.34 9.53 18.83
N PRO A 229 -8.97 8.86 17.85
CA PRO A 229 -8.81 9.20 16.44
C PRO A 229 -9.23 10.64 16.15
N THR A 230 -8.49 11.31 15.27
CA THR A 230 -8.88 12.61 14.75
C THR A 230 -9.85 12.44 13.58
N ILE A 231 -10.83 13.34 13.47
CA ILE A 231 -11.74 13.43 12.33
C ILE A 231 -11.64 14.78 11.66
N THR A 232 -11.48 14.79 10.34
CA THR A 232 -11.63 15.99 9.50
C THR A 232 -12.72 15.75 8.46
N ARG A 233 -13.36 16.84 8.02
CA ARG A 233 -14.41 16.80 6.99
C ARG A 233 -13.95 17.60 5.79
N GLY A 234 -14.21 17.05 4.61
CA GLY A 234 -14.05 17.73 3.34
C GLY A 234 -15.05 17.24 2.30
N LEU A 235 -14.89 17.73 1.09
CA LEU A 235 -15.59 17.33 -0.10
C LEU A 235 -14.68 16.45 -0.95
N LEU A 236 -15.27 15.43 -1.56
CA LEU A 236 -14.67 14.81 -2.74
C LEU A 236 -14.49 15.88 -3.81
N SER A 237 -13.25 16.31 -4.01
CA SER A 237 -12.92 17.41 -4.91
C SER A 237 -12.78 16.91 -6.34
N ARG A 238 -12.18 15.73 -6.52
CA ARG A 238 -11.98 15.09 -7.82
C ARG A 238 -11.73 13.59 -7.66
N VAL A 239 -12.21 12.80 -8.61
CA VAL A 239 -11.76 11.41 -8.82
C VAL A 239 -10.74 11.45 -9.95
N ARG A 240 -9.58 10.83 -9.74
CA ARG A 240 -8.50 10.71 -10.71
C ARG A 240 -8.24 9.23 -10.96
N HIS A 241 -7.67 8.93 -12.10
CA HIS A 241 -7.23 7.60 -12.43
C HIS A 241 -5.77 7.72 -12.84
N TRP A 242 -4.93 6.88 -12.27
CA TRP A 242 -3.54 6.71 -12.64
C TRP A 242 -3.45 5.47 -13.51
N ASP A 243 -3.34 5.70 -14.83
CA ASP A 243 -3.29 4.63 -15.84
C ASP A 243 -2.11 3.68 -15.61
N GLY A 244 -1.10 4.14 -14.88
CA GLY A 244 0.15 3.45 -14.63
C GLY A 244 0.03 2.13 -13.89
N TYR A 245 -0.75 2.13 -12.82
CA TYR A 245 -1.00 0.96 -11.97
C TYR A 245 -2.51 0.63 -11.92
N ASP A 246 -3.28 1.14 -12.88
CA ASP A 246 -4.75 1.01 -12.95
C ASP A 246 -5.45 1.41 -11.64
N MET A 247 -4.95 2.46 -10.98
CA MET A 247 -5.43 2.90 -9.66
C MET A 247 -6.33 4.12 -9.74
N THR A 248 -7.41 4.11 -8.96
CA THR A 248 -8.28 5.26 -8.76
C THR A 248 -7.89 6.02 -7.50
N LEU A 249 -7.74 7.34 -7.64
CA LEU A 249 -7.36 8.24 -6.56
C LEU A 249 -8.51 9.20 -6.23
N LEU A 250 -8.85 9.27 -4.93
CA LEU A 250 -9.87 10.16 -4.40
C LEU A 250 -9.21 11.41 -3.81
N GLN A 251 -9.30 12.53 -4.53
CA GLN A 251 -8.83 13.82 -4.04
C GLN A 251 -9.89 14.49 -3.18
N THR A 252 -9.54 14.89 -1.97
CA THR A 252 -10.42 15.55 -1.00
C THR A 252 -9.79 16.85 -0.47
N ASP A 253 -10.62 17.81 -0.06
CA ASP A 253 -10.15 18.99 0.70
C ASP A 253 -10.26 18.79 2.23
N ALA A 254 -10.55 17.56 2.66
CA ALA A 254 -10.46 17.18 4.06
C ALA A 254 -8.99 17.29 4.49
N ALA A 255 -8.71 18.16 5.46
CA ALA A 255 -7.35 18.36 5.94
C ALA A 255 -6.77 17.03 6.48
N ILE A 256 -5.58 16.67 6.01
CA ILE A 256 -4.79 15.57 6.55
C ILE A 256 -3.66 16.14 7.41
N ALA A 257 -3.47 15.56 8.60
CA ALA A 257 -2.29 15.78 9.42
C ALA A 257 -1.37 14.56 9.29
N GLY A 258 -0.06 14.75 9.48
CA GLY A 258 0.89 13.62 9.53
C GLY A 258 0.42 12.57 10.54
N GLY A 259 0.61 11.27 10.24
CA GLY A 259 0.14 10.14 11.03
C GLY A 259 -1.22 9.56 10.61
N GLN A 260 -2.02 10.29 9.82
CA GLN A 260 -3.33 9.80 9.35
C GLN A 260 -3.25 8.87 8.14
N SER A 261 -2.04 8.68 7.58
CA SER A 261 -1.74 7.67 6.56
C SER A 261 -2.14 6.28 7.04
N GLY A 262 -2.77 5.50 6.17
CA GLY A 262 -3.31 4.17 6.47
C GLY A 262 -4.65 4.19 7.22
N GLY A 263 -5.16 5.38 7.56
CA GLY A 263 -6.46 5.57 8.19
C GLY A 263 -7.63 5.36 7.22
N ALA A 264 -8.82 5.83 7.56
CA ALA A 264 -10.01 5.66 6.72
C ALA A 264 -10.51 6.99 6.14
N LEU A 265 -10.64 7.05 4.82
CA LEU A 265 -11.50 8.04 4.15
C LEU A 265 -12.89 7.43 3.99
N VAL A 266 -13.89 8.02 4.63
CA VAL A 266 -15.25 7.48 4.68
C VAL A 266 -16.29 8.42 4.10
N ASP A 267 -17.32 7.86 3.47
CA ASP A 267 -18.46 8.62 2.96
C ASP A 267 -19.43 9.06 4.07
N SER A 268 -20.48 9.79 3.70
CA SER A 268 -21.53 10.25 4.60
C SER A 268 -22.39 9.13 5.23
N ARG A 269 -22.04 7.86 5.03
CA ARG A 269 -22.68 6.68 5.66
C ARG A 269 -21.69 5.89 6.53
N GLY A 270 -20.45 6.39 6.67
CA GLY A 270 -19.37 5.71 7.38
C GLY A 270 -18.90 4.45 6.66
N ARG A 271 -18.99 4.39 5.33
CA ARG A 271 -18.36 3.33 4.53
C ARG A 271 -16.95 3.78 4.16
N VAL A 272 -15.96 2.89 4.30
CA VAL A 272 -14.59 3.16 3.87
C VAL A 272 -14.56 3.18 2.35
N VAL A 273 -14.24 4.34 1.78
CA VAL A 273 -14.20 4.58 0.33
C VAL A 273 -12.80 4.85 -0.17
N GLY A 274 -11.83 5.09 0.72
CA GLY A 274 -10.42 5.12 0.38
C GLY A 274 -9.50 5.01 1.58
N VAL A 275 -8.21 4.75 1.32
CA VAL A 275 -7.13 4.73 2.29
C VAL A 275 -6.25 5.97 2.05
N PRO A 276 -6.19 6.94 2.98
CA PRO A 276 -5.36 8.13 2.83
C PRO A 276 -3.89 7.77 2.84
N THR A 277 -3.13 8.35 1.92
CA THR A 277 -1.69 8.05 1.76
C THR A 277 -0.90 9.35 1.57
N TRP A 278 -1.27 10.20 0.60
CA TRP A 278 -0.52 11.42 0.26
C TRP A 278 -1.24 12.72 0.62
N SER A 279 -0.45 13.79 0.80
CA SER A 279 -0.95 15.14 1.07
C SER A 279 -0.33 16.18 0.14
N TRP A 280 -1.12 17.16 -0.29
CA TRP A 280 -0.68 18.33 -1.04
C TRP A 280 -0.67 19.55 -0.12
N SER A 281 0.47 19.80 0.51
CA SER A 281 0.65 20.87 1.51
C SER A 281 0.40 22.27 0.95
N ASP A 282 0.83 22.56 -0.28
CA ASP A 282 0.70 23.90 -0.89
C ASP A 282 -0.71 24.22 -1.44
N ALA A 283 -1.51 23.20 -1.79
CA ALA A 283 -2.87 23.40 -2.31
C ALA A 283 -3.98 23.07 -1.30
N GLY A 284 -3.67 22.45 -0.17
CA GLY A 284 -4.64 22.07 0.86
C GLY A 284 -5.57 20.93 0.44
N PHE A 285 -5.09 20.01 -0.37
CA PHE A 285 -5.80 18.78 -0.74
C PHE A 285 -5.08 17.56 -0.19
N SER A 286 -5.84 16.49 0.02
CA SER A 286 -5.35 15.17 0.41
C SER A 286 -5.80 14.14 -0.61
N VAL A 287 -5.05 13.05 -0.72
CA VAL A 287 -5.32 11.98 -1.67
C VAL A 287 -5.40 10.65 -0.93
N ALA A 288 -6.40 9.86 -1.29
CA ALA A 288 -6.55 8.48 -0.87
C ALA A 288 -6.62 7.57 -2.10
N THR A 289 -6.09 6.37 -1.99
CA THR A 289 -6.37 5.28 -2.93
C THR A 289 -7.83 4.86 -2.80
N SER A 290 -8.42 4.36 -3.89
CA SER A 290 -9.79 3.85 -3.88
C SER A 290 -9.86 2.57 -3.06
N ALA A 291 -10.77 2.52 -2.08
CA ALA A 291 -10.98 1.32 -1.28
C ALA A 291 -11.49 0.14 -2.14
N SER A 292 -12.05 0.39 -3.34
CA SER A 292 -12.43 -0.67 -4.27
C SER A 292 -11.20 -1.35 -4.86
N ASP A 293 -10.24 -0.57 -5.34
CA ASP A 293 -8.99 -1.07 -5.90
C ASP A 293 -8.14 -1.75 -4.81
N ASP A 294 -8.04 -1.11 -3.63
CA ASP A 294 -7.32 -1.65 -2.48
C ASP A 294 -7.91 -3.01 -2.03
N ALA A 295 -9.22 -3.21 -2.14
CA ALA A 295 -9.85 -4.47 -1.77
C ALA A 295 -9.43 -5.63 -2.69
N GLU A 296 -9.25 -5.38 -3.98
CA GLU A 296 -8.76 -6.38 -4.93
C GLU A 296 -7.29 -6.72 -4.65
N VAL A 297 -6.46 -5.71 -4.42
CA VAL A 297 -5.05 -5.87 -4.05
C VAL A 297 -4.90 -6.66 -2.75
N VAL A 298 -5.65 -6.30 -1.70
CA VAL A 298 -5.61 -7.00 -0.41
C VAL A 298 -6.08 -8.46 -0.53
N GLU A 299 -7.10 -8.75 -1.36
CA GLU A 299 -7.52 -10.14 -1.60
C GLU A 299 -6.38 -10.95 -2.26
N LEU A 300 -5.69 -10.37 -3.24
CA LEU A 300 -4.56 -11.02 -3.89
C LEU A 300 -3.40 -11.23 -2.90
N MET A 301 -3.00 -10.20 -2.15
CA MET A 301 -1.96 -10.27 -1.11
C MET A 301 -2.23 -11.38 -0.07
N LEU A 302 -3.50 -11.62 0.29
CA LEU A 302 -3.88 -12.63 1.28
C LEU A 302 -4.10 -14.03 0.70
N THR A 303 -4.17 -14.19 -0.62
CA THR A 303 -4.52 -15.48 -1.26
C THR A 303 -3.48 -16.02 -2.22
N ASP A 304 -2.58 -15.17 -2.70
CA ASP A 304 -1.49 -15.50 -3.59
C ASP A 304 -0.17 -14.95 -3.03
N ASP A 305 0.63 -15.83 -2.44
CA ASP A 305 1.89 -15.45 -1.80
C ASP A 305 2.85 -14.71 -2.76
N SER A 306 2.72 -14.89 -4.10
CA SER A 306 3.54 -14.15 -5.08
C SER A 306 3.07 -12.73 -5.37
N TYR A 307 1.93 -12.31 -4.82
CA TYR A 307 1.42 -10.93 -4.96
C TYR A 307 1.74 -10.06 -3.73
N SER A 308 2.10 -10.71 -2.62
CA SER A 308 2.88 -10.04 -1.60
C SER A 308 4.30 -9.91 -2.14
N HIS A 309 4.87 -8.73 -2.00
CA HIS A 309 6.28 -8.52 -2.31
C HIS A 309 6.93 -8.10 -1.01
N SER A 310 7.55 -9.08 -0.35
CA SER A 310 8.51 -8.80 0.70
C SER A 310 9.86 -8.64 0.04
N PHE A 311 10.64 -7.66 0.49
CA PHE A 311 12.04 -7.55 0.14
C PHE A 311 12.86 -8.83 0.39
N LEU A 312 12.49 -9.71 1.32
CA LEU A 312 13.17 -11.00 1.49
C LEU A 312 13.01 -11.94 0.27
N ASP A 313 11.98 -11.75 -0.55
CA ASP A 313 11.78 -12.53 -1.77
C ASP A 313 12.78 -12.14 -2.87
N SER A 314 13.30 -10.90 -2.85
CA SER A 314 14.38 -10.43 -3.71
C SER A 314 15.78 -10.81 -3.20
N ILE A 315 15.94 -11.32 -1.97
CA ILE A 315 17.19 -11.96 -1.55
C ILE A 315 17.34 -13.31 -2.25
N ASP A 316 18.48 -13.56 -2.90
CA ASP A 316 18.76 -14.87 -3.51
C ASP A 316 18.98 -15.94 -2.42
N ALA A 317 17.89 -16.52 -1.94
CA ALA A 317 17.86 -17.56 -0.92
C ALA A 317 18.57 -18.86 -1.36
N SER A 318 18.98 -18.98 -2.63
CA SER A 318 19.80 -20.10 -3.12
C SER A 318 21.30 -19.93 -2.82
N SER A 319 21.72 -18.72 -2.45
CA SER A 319 23.11 -18.36 -2.15
C SER A 319 23.33 -18.17 -0.64
N ASP A 320 24.33 -18.87 -0.08
CA ASP A 320 24.73 -18.64 1.32
C ASP A 320 25.39 -17.25 1.45
N PRO A 321 25.12 -16.49 2.53
CA PRO A 321 25.75 -15.20 2.73
C PRO A 321 27.27 -15.34 2.88
N SER A 322 28.01 -14.36 2.38
CA SER A 322 29.47 -14.37 2.41
C SER A 322 30.03 -12.99 2.70
N ARG A 323 31.21 -12.95 3.32
CA ARG A 323 31.99 -11.72 3.51
C ARG A 323 32.84 -11.36 2.30
N THR A 324 32.93 -12.28 1.34
CA THR A 324 33.71 -12.10 0.12
C THR A 324 32.93 -12.60 -1.08
N TRP A 325 32.81 -11.76 -2.09
CA TRP A 325 32.10 -12.05 -3.34
C TRP A 325 33.00 -11.77 -4.53
N ASP A 326 33.11 -12.74 -5.43
CA ASP A 326 33.70 -12.53 -6.75
C ASP A 326 32.57 -12.16 -7.72
N ILE A 327 32.68 -11.00 -8.34
CA ILE A 327 31.63 -10.36 -9.12
C ILE A 327 32.14 -10.20 -10.55
N GLU A 328 31.34 -10.64 -11.52
CA GLU A 328 31.56 -10.41 -12.94
C GLU A 328 30.48 -9.43 -13.44
N LEU A 329 30.90 -8.25 -13.86
CA LEU A 329 30.02 -7.26 -14.49
C LEU A 329 30.33 -7.26 -15.99
N GLY A 330 29.34 -7.43 -16.85
CA GLY A 330 29.48 -7.67 -18.29
C GLY A 330 29.65 -6.42 -19.16
N GLY A 331 29.04 -5.30 -18.78
CA GLY A 331 29.13 -4.01 -19.49
C GLY A 331 28.83 -2.79 -18.62
N ALA A 332 28.88 -1.61 -19.23
CA ALA A 332 28.63 -0.35 -18.52
C ALA A 332 27.23 -0.37 -17.89
N TRP A 333 27.15 0.11 -16.65
CA TRP A 333 25.95 0.15 -15.81
C TRP A 333 25.40 -1.20 -15.37
N ASP A 334 26.14 -2.30 -15.60
CA ASP A 334 25.87 -3.54 -14.89
C ASP A 334 26.15 -3.35 -13.39
N LEU A 335 25.21 -3.82 -12.59
CA LEU A 335 25.16 -3.66 -11.15
C LEU A 335 25.11 -5.01 -10.44
N ALA A 336 25.68 -5.07 -9.25
CA ALA A 336 25.50 -6.16 -8.31
C ALA A 336 25.17 -5.57 -6.93
N THR A 337 24.01 -5.93 -6.42
CA THR A 337 23.49 -5.42 -5.15
C THR A 337 23.57 -6.50 -4.08
N PHE A 338 23.93 -6.09 -2.87
CA PHE A 338 24.03 -6.96 -1.71
C PHE A 338 23.40 -6.30 -0.49
N VAL A 339 22.95 -7.13 0.44
CA VAL A 339 22.27 -6.71 1.65
C VAL A 339 23.04 -7.16 2.88
N VAL A 340 23.19 -6.27 3.86
CA VAL A 340 23.71 -6.58 5.19
C VAL A 340 22.56 -6.67 6.19
N GLN A 341 22.45 -7.82 6.87
CA GLN A 341 21.44 -8.06 7.93
C GLN A 341 22.03 -8.13 9.36
N GLU A 342 23.34 -7.91 9.56
CA GLU A 342 23.98 -8.02 10.87
C GLU A 342 24.18 -6.66 11.59
N ILE A 343 24.16 -6.70 12.92
CA ILE A 343 24.52 -5.58 13.80
C ILE A 343 26.04 -5.41 13.79
N ALA A 344 26.52 -4.30 13.24
CA ALA A 344 27.92 -3.87 13.38
C ALA A 344 27.98 -2.42 13.87
N GLU A 345 28.96 -2.07 14.72
CA GLU A 345 29.24 -0.68 15.08
C GLU A 345 29.81 0.11 13.88
N SER A 346 30.36 -0.61 12.90
CA SER A 346 30.86 -0.07 11.63
C SER A 346 30.97 -1.19 10.59
N ILE A 347 30.78 -0.87 9.32
CA ILE A 347 31.07 -1.75 8.19
C ILE A 347 32.25 -1.19 7.39
N SER A 348 33.20 -2.05 7.05
CA SER A 348 34.27 -1.75 6.11
C SER A 348 34.07 -2.54 4.83
N LEU A 349 34.12 -1.85 3.69
CA LEU A 349 34.07 -2.42 2.35
C LEU A 349 35.41 -2.21 1.65
N GLU A 350 35.88 -3.23 0.95
CA GLU A 350 37.07 -3.20 0.11
C GLU A 350 36.75 -3.84 -1.23
N VAL A 351 36.99 -3.12 -2.33
CA VAL A 351 36.77 -3.61 -3.69
C VAL A 351 38.10 -3.64 -4.42
N GLU A 352 38.49 -4.81 -4.91
CA GLU A 352 39.67 -5.01 -5.74
C GLU A 352 39.25 -5.51 -7.13
N GLY A 353 39.76 -4.91 -8.22
CA GLY A 353 39.35 -5.33 -9.55
C GLY A 353 40.18 -4.78 -10.71
N SER A 354 39.78 -5.16 -11.92
CA SER A 354 40.49 -4.83 -13.16
C SER A 354 39.81 -3.76 -14.04
N GLY A 355 38.70 -3.18 -13.59
CA GLY A 355 37.93 -2.13 -14.27
C GLY A 355 37.64 -0.91 -13.40
N GLU A 356 36.90 0.06 -13.94
CA GLU A 356 36.44 1.27 -13.24
C GLU A 356 35.05 0.98 -12.65
N ALA A 357 35.03 0.57 -11.37
CA ALA A 357 33.80 0.36 -10.62
C ALA A 357 33.61 1.42 -9.55
N TYR A 358 32.36 1.64 -9.16
CA TYR A 358 32.01 2.34 -7.95
C TYR A 358 31.36 1.36 -6.98
N ALA A 359 31.42 1.68 -5.69
CA ALA A 359 30.71 0.90 -4.68
C ALA A 359 30.18 1.82 -3.59
N TRP A 360 28.90 1.71 -3.27
CA TRP A 360 28.25 2.56 -2.28
C TRP A 360 27.62 1.70 -1.18
N LEU A 361 27.54 2.26 0.02
CA LEU A 361 26.76 1.71 1.12
C LEU A 361 25.65 2.71 1.41
N ALA A 362 24.39 2.26 1.32
CA ALA A 362 23.23 3.05 1.70
C ALA A 362 22.41 2.32 2.77
N ASP A 363 21.64 3.06 3.53
CA ASP A 363 20.45 2.51 4.18
C ASP A 363 19.19 3.00 3.47
N ALA A 364 18.03 2.69 4.04
CA ALA A 364 16.74 3.11 3.50
C ALA A 364 16.62 4.65 3.37
N PHE A 365 17.39 5.42 4.12
CA PHE A 365 17.20 6.87 4.29
C PHE A 365 18.34 7.71 3.74
N ASP A 366 19.57 7.21 3.74
CA ASP A 366 20.77 7.96 3.33
C ASP A 366 21.86 7.05 2.72
N VAL A 367 22.58 7.57 1.71
CA VAL A 367 23.90 7.05 1.31
C VAL A 367 24.94 7.33 2.40
N LEU A 368 25.45 6.28 3.03
CA LEU A 368 26.33 6.34 4.20
C LEU A 368 27.82 6.40 3.85
N CYS A 369 28.25 5.70 2.79
CA CYS A 369 29.62 5.80 2.29
C CYS A 369 29.72 5.45 0.79
N CYS A 370 30.79 5.91 0.14
CA CYS A 370 30.99 5.76 -1.29
C CYS A 370 32.48 5.58 -1.66
N PHE A 371 32.72 4.79 -2.70
CA PHE A 371 34.03 4.59 -3.35
C PHE A 371 33.94 4.84 -4.85
N ASP A 372 34.98 5.46 -5.39
CA ASP A 372 35.20 5.61 -6.83
C ASP A 372 36.54 4.94 -7.14
N ALA A 373 36.52 3.75 -7.75
CA ALA A 373 37.74 3.02 -8.09
C ALA A 373 38.40 3.65 -9.33
N GLU A 374 39.04 4.80 -9.15
CA GLU A 374 39.88 5.40 -10.18
C GLU A 374 41.18 4.58 -10.35
N GLY A 375 41.16 3.60 -11.26
CA GLY A 375 42.38 3.10 -11.90
C GLY A 375 43.06 1.86 -11.28
N GLY A 376 42.29 0.82 -10.95
CA GLY A 376 42.82 -0.54 -10.72
C GLY A 376 43.65 -0.71 -9.44
N LEU A 377 43.42 0.13 -8.44
CA LEU A 377 43.90 -0.07 -7.08
C LEU A 377 42.74 -0.58 -6.20
N ALA A 378 43.08 -1.29 -5.13
CA ALA A 378 42.15 -1.63 -4.07
C ALA A 378 41.66 -0.33 -3.42
N ASP A 379 40.37 -0.06 -3.49
CA ASP A 379 39.75 1.05 -2.78
C ASP A 379 38.94 0.52 -1.60
N ARG A 380 39.10 1.21 -0.48
CA ARG A 380 38.52 0.85 0.81
C ARG A 380 37.79 2.04 1.38
N GLY A 381 36.71 1.75 2.08
CA GLY A 381 36.36 2.61 3.20
C GLY A 381 35.36 1.99 4.13
N ASP A 382 34.91 2.86 5.01
CA ASP A 382 34.36 2.49 6.28
C ASP A 382 33.17 3.42 6.56
N ALA A 383 32.06 2.86 6.99
CA ALA A 383 30.87 3.58 7.45
C ALA A 383 30.57 3.24 8.90
N GLU A 384 30.21 4.25 9.69
CA GLU A 384 29.65 4.03 11.03
C GLU A 384 28.16 3.71 10.88
N ILE A 385 27.72 2.61 11.48
CA ILE A 385 26.31 2.22 11.53
C ILE A 385 25.76 2.68 12.87
N LEU A 386 24.88 3.68 12.83
CA LEU A 386 24.38 4.36 14.01
C LEU A 386 23.12 3.71 14.59
N THR A 387 22.44 2.85 13.82
CA THR A 387 21.14 2.26 14.15
C THR A 387 21.04 0.82 13.67
N TYR A 388 20.01 0.10 14.12
CA TYR A 388 19.60 -1.18 13.53
C TYR A 388 18.96 -0.90 12.15
N GLY A 389 19.22 -1.70 11.11
CA GLY A 389 18.69 -1.48 9.75
C GLY A 389 19.27 -2.40 8.67
N THR A 390 18.73 -2.33 7.43
CA THR A 390 19.22 -3.02 6.22
C THR A 390 20.13 -2.02 5.59
N TYR A 391 21.28 -2.53 5.17
CA TYR A 391 22.21 -1.74 4.40
C TYR A 391 22.41 -2.39 3.04
N PHE A 392 22.34 -1.56 2.02
CA PHE A 392 22.57 -1.93 0.64
C PHE A 392 24.00 -1.64 0.28
N VAL A 393 24.68 -2.64 -0.26
CA VAL A 393 25.98 -2.50 -0.88
C VAL A 393 25.80 -2.73 -2.36
N GLU A 394 25.89 -1.65 -3.12
CA GLU A 394 25.81 -1.70 -4.57
C GLU A 394 27.21 -1.59 -5.17
N ILE A 395 27.50 -2.41 -6.17
CA ILE A 395 28.71 -2.30 -6.99
C ILE A 395 28.30 -2.17 -8.44
N GLY A 396 28.59 -1.02 -9.04
CA GLY A 396 28.39 -0.77 -10.46
C GLY A 396 29.70 -0.59 -11.21
N GLN A 397 29.69 -0.81 -12.52
CA GLN A 397 30.80 -0.42 -13.39
C GLN A 397 30.39 0.64 -14.40
N VAL A 398 31.26 1.60 -14.65
CA VAL A 398 31.04 2.61 -15.70
C VAL A 398 31.66 2.20 -17.03
N SER A 399 32.49 1.15 -17.03
CA SER A 399 33.25 0.73 -18.22
C SER A 399 32.44 -0.18 -19.14
N ALA A 400 32.48 0.07 -20.44
CA ALA A 400 31.74 -0.70 -21.46
C ALA A 400 32.27 -2.13 -21.71
N GLY A 401 33.41 -2.51 -21.12
CA GLY A 401 33.98 -3.85 -21.22
C GLY A 401 33.73 -4.65 -19.94
N PRO A 402 33.86 -5.99 -19.97
CA PRO A 402 33.63 -6.80 -18.80
C PRO A 402 34.68 -6.52 -17.72
N GLY A 403 34.21 -6.37 -16.49
CA GLY A 403 35.00 -6.18 -15.28
C GLY A 403 34.88 -7.38 -14.36
N THR A 404 35.95 -7.65 -13.61
CA THR A 404 35.95 -8.65 -12.53
C THR A 404 36.40 -7.98 -11.24
N TYR A 405 35.60 -8.12 -10.19
CA TYR A 405 35.79 -7.47 -8.90
C TYR A 405 35.69 -8.49 -7.78
N THR A 406 36.46 -8.28 -6.73
CA THR A 406 36.31 -8.99 -5.46
C THR A 406 35.88 -7.97 -4.42
N LEU A 407 34.65 -8.10 -3.93
CA LEU A 407 34.13 -7.35 -2.79
C LEU A 407 34.48 -8.09 -1.51
N THR A 408 35.10 -7.39 -0.55
CA THR A 408 35.32 -7.89 0.81
C THR A 408 34.64 -6.96 1.81
N SER A 409 33.82 -7.54 2.69
CA SER A 409 33.11 -6.83 3.76
C SER A 409 33.50 -7.36 5.14
N SER A 410 33.44 -6.49 6.15
CA SER A 410 33.54 -6.89 7.55
C SER A 410 32.30 -7.64 8.06
N ALA A 411 31.16 -7.48 7.39
CA ALA A 411 29.88 -8.12 7.68
C ALA A 411 29.52 -9.17 6.60
N GLU A 412 28.63 -10.10 6.94
CA GLU A 412 28.08 -11.04 5.97
C GLU A 412 27.13 -10.31 5.01
N LEU A 413 27.31 -10.55 3.71
CA LEU A 413 26.53 -9.99 2.62
C LEU A 413 25.69 -11.07 1.97
N TRP A 414 24.40 -10.76 1.78
CA TRP A 414 23.44 -11.57 1.04
C TRP A 414 23.28 -10.97 -0.37
N PRO A 415 23.36 -11.75 -1.46
CA PRO A 415 23.06 -11.22 -2.78
C PRO A 415 21.59 -10.79 -2.86
N TYR A 416 21.37 -9.61 -3.42
CA TYR A 416 20.05 -9.03 -3.66
C TYR A 416 19.78 -8.99 -5.15
N TYR A 417 18.62 -9.51 -5.53
CA TYR A 417 18.08 -9.39 -6.87
C TYR A 417 17.04 -8.28 -6.87
N ASP A 418 17.49 -7.10 -7.28
CA ASP A 418 16.62 -6.00 -7.65
C ASP A 418 15.75 -6.44 -8.86
N GLU A 419 14.42 -6.46 -8.66
CA GLU A 419 13.46 -6.96 -9.66
C GLU A 419 13.25 -5.98 -10.83
N ASP A 420 13.59 -4.71 -10.63
CA ASP A 420 13.41 -3.57 -11.55
C ASP A 420 14.72 -2.91 -12.03
N GLY A 421 15.87 -3.52 -11.72
CA GLY A 421 17.22 -3.17 -12.21
C GLY A 421 17.40 -3.13 -13.74
N VAL A 422 18.47 -3.69 -14.34
CA VAL A 422 18.72 -3.48 -15.79
C VAL A 422 17.64 -4.10 -16.70
N VAL A 423 16.58 -3.35 -16.98
CA VAL A 423 15.42 -3.80 -17.75
C VAL A 423 15.51 -3.29 -19.19
N LEU A 424 15.35 -4.20 -20.15
CA LEU A 424 15.27 -3.82 -21.57
C LEU A 424 13.95 -3.09 -21.83
N LEU A 425 14.00 -1.82 -22.22
CA LEU A 425 12.83 -1.09 -22.72
C LEU A 425 12.58 -1.46 -24.18
N ALA A 426 11.61 -2.34 -24.42
CA ALA A 426 11.24 -2.75 -25.77
C ALA A 426 10.50 -1.64 -26.54
N GLU A 427 10.76 -1.55 -27.85
CA GLU A 427 10.15 -0.55 -28.74
C GLU A 427 8.60 -0.60 -28.70
N GLY A 428 7.96 0.49 -28.26
CA GLY A 428 6.54 0.78 -28.53
C GLY A 428 5.52 0.34 -27.47
N GLU A 429 5.93 0.02 -26.25
CA GLU A 429 4.99 -0.14 -25.13
C GLU A 429 4.62 1.22 -24.54
N THR A 430 3.55 1.80 -25.07
CA THR A 430 3.01 3.11 -24.63
C THR A 430 1.89 2.98 -23.57
N SER A 431 1.78 1.83 -22.91
CA SER A 431 0.80 1.61 -21.84
C SER A 431 1.17 0.38 -21.03
N GLY A 432 1.57 0.56 -19.77
CA GLY A 432 1.96 -0.49 -18.82
C GLY A 432 3.45 -0.86 -18.82
N GLY A 433 4.34 0.02 -19.33
CA GLY A 433 5.77 -0.26 -19.48
C GLY A 433 6.53 -0.04 -18.18
N ASN A 434 7.24 -1.06 -17.70
CA ASN A 434 8.22 -1.07 -16.60
C ASN A 434 7.94 -0.06 -15.47
N ALA A 435 7.06 -0.48 -14.54
CA ALA A 435 6.96 0.19 -13.25
C ALA A 435 8.23 -0.11 -12.45
N GLY A 436 8.81 0.94 -11.86
CA GLY A 436 9.93 0.83 -10.92
C GLY A 436 9.55 1.42 -9.57
N VAL A 437 10.28 1.03 -8.54
CA VAL A 437 10.14 1.49 -7.17
C VAL A 437 11.52 1.85 -6.67
N PHE A 438 11.68 3.08 -6.19
CA PHE A 438 12.87 3.42 -5.42
C PHE A 438 12.77 2.75 -4.05
N ASP A 439 13.37 1.58 -3.91
CA ASP A 439 13.20 0.69 -2.76
C ASP A 439 14.17 1.00 -1.59
N TYR A 440 15.22 1.81 -1.84
CA TYR A 440 16.09 2.45 -0.84
C TYR A 440 16.68 3.79 -1.32
N ASP A 441 17.30 4.55 -0.41
CA ASP A 441 17.97 5.81 -0.79
C ASP A 441 19.24 5.55 -1.61
N GLY A 442 19.34 6.18 -2.77
CA GLY A 442 20.43 5.94 -3.72
C GLY A 442 20.21 4.74 -4.64
N ASP A 443 19.03 4.12 -4.61
CA ASP A 443 18.58 3.15 -5.60
C ASP A 443 18.60 3.75 -7.02
N VAL A 444 19.04 2.92 -7.97
CA VAL A 444 19.32 3.30 -9.36
C VAL A 444 18.74 2.27 -10.32
N ASP A 445 17.58 2.61 -10.87
CA ASP A 445 17.04 1.82 -11.97
C ASP A 445 17.72 2.18 -13.28
N ALA A 446 18.29 1.18 -13.93
CA ALA A 446 18.96 1.31 -15.21
C ALA A 446 18.16 0.65 -16.33
N TYR A 447 18.06 1.30 -17.49
CA TYR A 447 17.34 0.77 -18.63
C TYR A 447 18.19 0.83 -19.91
N GLU A 448 18.03 -0.17 -20.78
CA GLU A 448 18.73 -0.21 -22.07
C GLU A 448 17.80 0.15 -23.24
N LEU A 449 18.29 1.01 -24.13
CA LEU A 449 17.59 1.47 -25.34
C LEU A 449 18.47 1.34 -26.58
N HIS A 450 17.91 0.78 -27.66
CA HIS A 450 18.60 0.67 -28.94
C HIS A 450 18.04 1.68 -29.96
N LEU A 451 18.89 2.58 -30.45
CA LEU A 451 18.50 3.61 -31.42
C LEU A 451 19.31 3.53 -32.71
N ARG A 452 18.69 3.92 -33.82
CA ARG A 452 19.37 4.14 -35.10
C ARG A 452 19.67 5.62 -35.27
N ARG A 453 20.76 5.90 -36.00
CA ARG A 453 21.13 7.26 -36.35
C ARG A 453 19.96 8.02 -37.00
N GLY A 454 19.62 9.16 -36.41
CA GLY A 454 18.57 10.07 -36.87
C GLY A 454 17.16 9.68 -36.40
N GLU A 455 17.00 8.62 -35.60
CA GLU A 455 15.76 8.39 -34.86
C GLU A 455 15.68 9.36 -33.69
N THR A 456 14.51 9.97 -33.50
CA THR A 456 14.22 10.81 -32.34
C THR A 456 13.36 10.01 -31.37
N VAL A 457 13.79 9.93 -30.12
CA VAL A 457 13.05 9.31 -29.02
C VAL A 457 12.63 10.38 -28.03
N VAL A 458 11.44 10.22 -27.46
CA VAL A 458 11.01 10.90 -26.24
C VAL A 458 10.95 9.86 -25.12
N ILE A 459 11.60 10.16 -24.00
CA ILE A 459 11.64 9.35 -22.79
C ILE A 459 11.03 10.20 -21.69
N TRP A 460 10.09 9.67 -20.91
CA TRP A 460 9.51 10.43 -19.81
C TRP A 460 9.06 9.53 -18.67
N THR A 461 9.03 10.10 -17.48
CA THR A 461 8.51 9.44 -16.27
C THR A 461 7.10 9.88 -15.93
N ASP A 462 6.39 9.02 -15.21
CA ASP A 462 5.17 9.37 -14.48
C ASP A 462 5.26 8.79 -13.06
N SER A 463 5.62 9.64 -12.10
CA SER A 463 5.64 9.34 -10.67
C SER A 463 4.43 9.95 -9.95
N ILE A 464 4.07 9.34 -8.82
CA ILE A 464 3.03 9.88 -7.93
C ILE A 464 3.63 10.85 -6.92
N ASP A 465 4.76 10.46 -6.31
CA ASP A 465 5.30 11.10 -5.10
C ASP A 465 6.83 11.25 -5.07
N SER A 466 7.55 10.83 -6.11
CA SER A 466 9.00 11.00 -6.23
C SER A 466 9.39 12.05 -7.27
N ASP A 467 10.38 12.88 -6.93
CA ASP A 467 11.03 13.79 -7.88
C ASP A 467 12.01 13.00 -8.75
N THR A 468 11.58 12.60 -9.94
CA THR A 468 12.34 11.69 -10.81
C THR A 468 13.35 12.47 -11.65
N ARG A 469 14.57 11.94 -11.73
CA ARG A 469 15.63 12.48 -12.56
C ARG A 469 16.12 11.45 -13.55
N LEU A 470 16.17 11.83 -14.83
CA LEU A 470 16.64 11.02 -15.93
C LEU A 470 18.03 11.44 -16.40
N PHE A 471 18.90 10.45 -16.60
CA PHE A 471 20.15 10.62 -17.33
C PHE A 471 20.19 9.64 -18.50
N LEU A 472 20.47 10.14 -19.70
CA LEU A 472 20.70 9.34 -20.89
C LEU A 472 22.19 9.31 -21.23
N TYR A 473 22.76 8.12 -21.31
CA TYR A 473 24.16 7.85 -21.63
C TYR A 473 24.31 7.21 -23.01
N ASP A 474 25.40 7.54 -23.71
CA ASP A 474 25.84 6.77 -24.87
C ASP A 474 26.65 5.53 -24.49
N SER A 475 26.96 4.67 -25.47
CA SER A 475 27.76 3.46 -25.27
C SER A 475 29.21 3.69 -24.80
N ALA A 476 29.64 4.95 -24.70
CA ALA A 476 30.93 5.35 -24.16
C ALA A 476 30.78 6.04 -22.79
N SER A 477 29.62 5.87 -22.14
CA SER A 477 29.27 6.36 -20.81
C SER A 477 29.30 7.89 -20.69
N ASN A 478 29.11 8.60 -21.81
CA ASN A 478 28.96 10.06 -21.78
C ASN A 478 27.49 10.40 -21.58
N VAL A 479 27.19 11.32 -20.67
CA VAL A 479 25.85 11.93 -20.58
C VAL A 479 25.58 12.67 -21.88
N VAL A 480 24.55 12.23 -22.61
CA VAL A 480 24.11 12.84 -23.87
C VAL A 480 22.81 13.64 -23.72
N ALA A 481 22.03 13.37 -22.67
CA ALA A 481 20.92 14.19 -22.23
C ALA A 481 20.63 13.92 -20.74
N GLU A 482 20.03 14.89 -20.05
CA GLU A 482 19.56 14.79 -18.66
C GLU A 482 18.35 15.70 -18.49
N ASP A 483 17.43 15.34 -17.59
CA ASP A 483 16.27 16.16 -17.20
C ASP A 483 15.75 15.72 -15.83
N ASP A 484 15.20 16.64 -15.04
CA ASP A 484 14.62 16.41 -13.71
C ASP A 484 13.21 16.99 -13.51
N ASP A 485 12.76 17.97 -14.31
CA ASP A 485 11.46 18.63 -14.06
C ASP A 485 10.68 19.07 -15.33
N SER A 486 11.13 18.67 -16.53
CA SER A 486 10.50 19.11 -17.79
C SER A 486 9.40 18.17 -18.30
N GLY A 487 9.10 17.09 -17.57
CA GLY A 487 8.18 16.04 -17.98
C GLY A 487 6.69 16.36 -17.81
N PRO A 488 5.82 15.41 -18.20
CA PRO A 488 4.38 15.58 -18.07
C PRO A 488 4.00 15.81 -16.62
N ILE A 489 3.12 16.77 -16.36
CA ILE A 489 2.57 16.97 -15.03
C ILE A 489 1.86 15.67 -14.59
N GLY A 490 2.37 15.04 -13.53
CA GLY A 490 1.91 13.73 -13.05
C GLY A 490 0.45 13.73 -12.61
N VAL A 491 -0.10 12.55 -12.32
CA VAL A 491 -1.54 12.40 -11.99
C VAL A 491 -1.99 13.30 -10.83
N LEU A 492 -1.09 13.60 -9.89
CA LEU A 492 -1.36 14.49 -8.75
C LEU A 492 -1.18 15.98 -9.04
N GLY A 493 -0.57 16.34 -10.16
CA GLY A 493 -0.34 17.74 -10.54
C GLY A 493 1.04 18.27 -10.20
N PHE A 494 1.99 17.41 -9.82
CA PHE A 494 3.37 17.80 -9.54
C PHE A 494 4.21 17.89 -10.81
N GLU A 495 5.15 18.83 -10.82
CA GLU A 495 6.20 19.00 -11.86
C GLU A 495 7.46 18.25 -11.42
N PHE A 496 7.32 16.95 -11.11
CA PHE A 496 8.36 16.04 -10.58
C PHE A 496 8.81 15.00 -11.61
N ASN A 497 8.22 15.04 -12.79
CA ASN A 497 8.52 14.10 -13.86
C ASN A 497 9.59 14.68 -14.75
N ALA A 498 10.51 13.82 -15.20
CA ALA A 498 11.52 14.16 -16.17
C ALA A 498 11.07 13.76 -17.59
N GLU A 499 11.48 14.53 -18.59
CA GLU A 499 11.32 14.20 -20.01
C GLU A 499 12.59 14.54 -20.83
N ILE A 500 13.09 13.56 -21.56
CA ILE A 500 14.20 13.70 -22.49
C ILE A 500 13.68 13.53 -23.92
N LEU A 501 13.86 14.57 -24.74
CA LEU A 501 13.72 14.49 -26.20
C LEU A 501 15.11 14.41 -26.85
N PHE A 502 15.43 13.29 -27.49
CA PHE A 502 16.77 13.00 -27.98
C PHE A 502 16.78 12.45 -29.43
N GLU A 503 17.57 13.07 -30.31
CA GLU A 503 17.84 12.54 -31.67
C GLU A 503 19.20 11.82 -31.69
N ALA A 504 19.18 10.51 -32.00
CA ALA A 504 20.37 9.67 -31.93
C ALA A 504 21.42 10.07 -32.99
N PRO A 505 22.63 10.54 -32.59
CA PRO A 505 23.67 10.93 -33.55
C PRO A 505 24.33 9.73 -34.26
N ALA A 506 24.21 8.54 -33.68
CA ALA A 506 24.77 7.29 -34.19
C ALA A 506 23.80 6.12 -33.93
N THR A 507 23.96 5.04 -34.69
CA THR A 507 23.29 3.77 -34.37
C THR A 507 24.08 3.09 -33.27
N GLY A 508 23.40 2.71 -32.18
CA GLY A 508 24.04 2.04 -31.05
C GLY A 508 23.08 1.85 -29.89
N THR A 509 23.65 1.35 -28.79
CA THR A 509 22.98 1.19 -27.50
C THR A 509 23.17 2.46 -26.68
N TYR A 510 22.11 2.85 -25.99
CA TYR A 510 22.03 3.96 -25.06
C TYR A 510 21.48 3.42 -23.73
N TYR A 511 21.91 4.01 -22.63
CA TYR A 511 21.52 3.61 -21.28
C TYR A 511 20.80 4.76 -20.60
N ILE A 512 19.74 4.45 -19.86
CA ILE A 512 18.99 5.40 -19.06
C ILE A 512 19.24 5.04 -17.61
N ASN A 513 19.63 6.00 -16.77
CA ASN A 513 19.59 5.82 -15.33
C ASN A 513 18.51 6.73 -14.76
N MET A 514 17.75 6.19 -13.81
CA MET A 514 16.80 6.92 -12.99
C MET A 514 17.30 7.06 -11.55
N TYR A 515 17.01 8.22 -10.97
CA TYR A 515 17.26 8.52 -9.56
C TYR A 515 16.14 9.41 -9.02
N VAL A 516 16.04 9.49 -7.70
CA VAL A 516 15.27 10.53 -7.01
C VAL A 516 16.15 11.76 -6.81
N ALA A 517 15.67 12.95 -7.22
CA ALA A 517 16.46 14.18 -7.28
C ALA A 517 16.78 14.79 -5.90
N ASP A 518 15.90 14.64 -4.90
CA ASP A 518 16.02 15.30 -3.60
C ASP A 518 15.42 14.46 -2.44
N GLY A 519 16.27 13.77 -1.66
CA GLY A 519 16.04 13.36 -0.25
C GLY A 519 14.69 12.74 0.12
N ALA A 520 13.96 12.18 -0.85
CA ALA A 520 12.69 11.52 -0.65
C ALA A 520 12.97 10.03 -0.47
N THR A 521 12.44 9.50 0.63
CA THR A 521 12.56 8.10 1.03
C THR A 521 11.64 7.26 0.17
N GLY A 522 12.11 6.94 -1.04
CA GLY A 522 11.43 6.06 -1.98
C GLY A 522 10.25 6.66 -2.74
N GLY A 523 9.60 5.79 -3.51
CA GLY A 523 8.34 6.03 -4.22
C GLY A 523 8.30 5.33 -5.56
N SER A 524 7.15 5.36 -6.21
CA SER A 524 6.88 4.55 -7.40
C SER A 524 6.74 5.41 -8.65
N TYR A 525 7.24 4.89 -9.76
CA TYR A 525 7.20 5.59 -11.04
C TYR A 525 7.01 4.62 -12.22
N ILE A 526 6.72 5.21 -13.37
CA ILE A 526 6.67 4.50 -14.65
C ILE A 526 7.56 5.22 -15.63
N ILE A 527 8.45 4.49 -16.28
CA ILE A 527 9.27 5.02 -17.37
C ILE A 527 8.67 4.63 -18.73
N ASN A 528 8.58 5.62 -19.61
CA ASN A 528 8.04 5.44 -20.95
C ASN A 528 9.08 5.90 -21.99
N ALA A 529 9.12 5.22 -23.14
CA ALA A 529 9.95 5.61 -24.27
C ALA A 529 9.21 5.42 -25.60
N ALA A 530 9.21 6.45 -26.45
CA ALA A 530 8.55 6.42 -27.76
C ALA A 530 9.39 7.08 -28.86
N ILE A 531 9.50 6.41 -30.01
CA ILE A 531 10.08 7.01 -31.21
C ILE A 531 9.08 7.99 -31.83
N VAL A 532 9.51 9.22 -32.08
CA VAL A 532 8.72 10.27 -32.72
C VAL A 532 9.19 10.48 -34.17
N GLU A 533 8.23 10.49 -35.09
CA GLU A 533 8.45 10.64 -36.56
C GLU A 533 8.59 12.09 -37.03
#